data_AF-D3VFG1-F1
#
_entry.id   AF-D3VFG1-F1
#
_cell.length_a   1.000
_cell.length_b   1.000
_cell.length_c   1.000
_cell.angle_alpha   90.00
_cell.angle_beta   90.00
_cell.angle_gamma   90.00
#
_symmetry.space_group_name_H-M   'P 1'
#
loop_
_entity.id
_entity.type
_entity.pdbx_description
1 polymer ?
#
loop_
_entity_poly.entity_id
_entity_poly.type
_entity_poly.pdbx_seq_one_letter_code
_entity_poly.pdbx_strand_id
1 'polypeptide(L)' 'MRGILIHGARSVVYRVQKLPEEQCNGLQRWLKGVIARSGSNKAAVALANNNARIAWALVNQQSVYEAR' A
#
# COMPACT_ATOMS: atom_id res chain seq x y z
N MET A 1 -5.21 6.97 -14.68
CA MET A 1 -4.86 6.97 -13.24
C MET A 1 -4.55 5.59 -12.63
N ARG A 2 -5.16 4.47 -13.06
CA ARG A 2 -4.88 3.15 -12.46
C ARG A 2 -3.41 2.68 -12.59
N GLY A 3 -2.72 3.03 -13.68
CA GLY A 3 -1.35 2.62 -13.94
C GLY A 3 -0.29 3.24 -13.01
N ILE A 4 -0.39 4.54 -12.69
CA ILE A 4 0.62 5.25 -11.89
C ILE A 4 0.69 4.73 -10.45
N LEU A 5 -0.46 4.42 -9.85
CA LEU A 5 -0.54 3.84 -8.50
C LEU A 5 0.09 2.45 -8.45
N ILE A 6 -0.11 1.65 -9.50
CA ILE A 6 0.50 0.32 -9.61
C ILE A 6 2.02 0.43 -9.81
N HIS A 7 2.49 1.40 -10.60
CA HIS A 7 3.92 1.62 -10.79
C HIS A 7 4.63 2.01 -9.49
N GLY A 8 4.05 2.95 -8.73
CA GLY A 8 4.54 3.29 -7.39
C GLY A 8 4.45 2.12 -6.41
N ALA A 9 3.38 1.32 -6.48
CA ALA A 9 3.27 0.13 -5.64
C ALA A 9 4.33 -0.94 -5.99
N ARG A 10 4.72 -1.07 -7.26
CA ARG A 10 5.78 -1.99 -7.70
C ARG A 10 7.15 -1.61 -7.12
N SER A 11 7.49 -0.33 -7.09
CA SER A 11 8.77 0.11 -6.50
C SER A 11 8.81 -0.16 -4.99
N VAL A 12 7.70 0.02 -4.28
CA VAL A 12 7.58 -0.33 -2.86
C VAL A 12 7.69 -1.83 -2.64
N VAL A 13 6.99 -2.65 -3.43
CA VAL A 13 7.08 -4.12 -3.38
C VAL A 13 8.52 -4.59 -3.58
N TYR A 14 9.22 -4.05 -4.57
CA TYR A 14 10.62 -4.37 -4.82
C TYR A 14 11.52 -4.00 -3.64
N ARG A 15 11.32 -2.82 -3.04
CA ARG A 15 12.10 -2.39 -1.86
C ARG A 15 11.83 -3.28 -0.65
N VAL A 16 10.57 -3.63 -0.39
CA VAL A 16 10.16 -4.46 0.76
C VAL A 16 10.70 -5.88 0.66
N GLN A 17 10.85 -6.44 -0.55
CA GLN A 17 11.47 -7.76 -0.73
C GLN A 17 12.94 -7.80 -0.30
N LYS A 18 13.65 -6.67 -0.44
CA LYS A 18 15.07 -6.56 -0.09
C LYS A 18 15.32 -6.12 1.36
N LEU A 19 14.28 -5.72 2.08
CA LEU A 19 14.40 -5.24 3.44
C LEU A 19 14.46 -6.44 4.41
N PRO A 20 15.33 -6.46 5.44
CA PRO A 20 15.30 -7.49 6.47
C PRO A 20 14.01 -7.39 7.32
N GLU A 21 13.57 -8.51 7.91
CA GLU A 21 12.30 -8.57 8.66
C GLU A 21 12.29 -7.70 9.93
N GLU A 22 13.45 -7.51 10.55
CA GLU A 22 13.63 -6.70 11.75
C GLU A 22 13.38 -5.21 11.48
N GLN A 23 13.58 -4.76 10.24
CA GLN A 23 13.35 -3.38 9.81
C GLN A 23 11.97 -3.19 9.16
N CYS A 24 11.13 -4.24 9.14
CA CYS A 24 9.82 -4.18 8.49
C CYS A 24 8.73 -3.66 9.43
N ASN A 25 8.09 -2.55 9.03
CA ASN A 25 6.87 -2.08 9.69
C ASN A 25 5.69 -3.06 9.44
N GLY A 26 4.60 -2.94 10.21
CA GLY A 26 3.43 -3.83 10.11
C GLY A 26 2.86 -3.98 8.69
N LEU A 27 2.77 -2.87 7.94
CA LEU A 27 2.36 -2.90 6.52
C LEU A 27 3.33 -3.67 5.64
N GLN A 28 4.64 -3.52 5.86
CA GLN A 28 5.68 -4.18 5.08
C GLN A 28 5.71 -5.68 5.36
N ARG A 29 5.49 -6.10 6.62
CA ARG A 29 5.34 -7.51 7.00
C ARG A 29 4.10 -8.14 6.36
N TRP A 30 2.97 -7.45 6.39
CA TRP A 30 1.77 -7.89 5.66
C TRP A 30 2.06 -8.03 4.15
N LEU A 31 2.72 -7.03 3.55
CA LEU A 31 3.04 -7.03 2.14
C LEU A 31 3.97 -8.19 1.76
N LYS A 32 4.99 -8.48 2.57
CA LYS A 32 5.84 -9.68 2.42
C LYS A 32 5.01 -10.96 2.43
N GLY A 33 4.06 -11.09 3.36
CA GLY A 33 3.16 -12.23 3.40
C GLY A 33 2.30 -12.35 2.12
N VAL A 34 1.80 -11.23 1.59
CA VAL A 34 1.05 -11.23 0.32
C VAL A 34 1.95 -11.61 -0.86
N ILE A 35 3.18 -11.12 -0.90
CA ILE A 35 4.17 -11.48 -1.93
C ILE A 35 4.45 -12.99 -1.88
N ALA A 36 4.69 -13.55 -0.68
CA ALA A 36 4.95 -14.97 -0.51
C ALA A 36 3.79 -15.86 -0.98
N ARG A 37 2.53 -15.43 -0.74
CA ARG A 37 1.34 -16.20 -1.14
C ARG A 37 0.90 -16.00 -2.59
N SER A 38 1.19 -14.86 -3.21
CA SER A 38 0.51 -14.46 -4.46
C SER A 38 1.42 -13.79 -5.49
N GLY A 39 2.69 -13.57 -5.17
CA GLY A 39 3.68 -12.98 -6.06
C GLY A 39 3.64 -11.44 -6.14
N SER A 40 4.73 -10.86 -6.63
CA SER A 40 5.01 -9.42 -6.64
C SER A 40 3.95 -8.59 -7.38
N ASN A 41 3.46 -9.08 -8.53
CA ASN A 41 2.49 -8.33 -9.34
C ASN A 41 1.13 -8.19 -8.63
N LYS A 42 0.64 -9.28 -8.01
CA LYS A 42 -0.62 -9.24 -7.26
C LYS A 42 -0.47 -8.42 -5.97
N ALA A 43 0.69 -8.52 -5.31
CA ALA A 43 1.00 -7.69 -4.15
C ALA A 43 1.01 -6.18 -4.48
N ALA A 44 1.55 -5.79 -5.64
CA ALA A 44 1.53 -4.39 -6.08
C ALA A 44 0.10 -3.87 -6.31
N VAL A 45 -0.76 -4.68 -6.92
CA VAL A 45 -2.18 -4.31 -7.09
C VAL A 45 -2.90 -4.21 -5.75
N ALA A 46 -2.65 -5.14 -4.82
CA ALA A 46 -3.22 -5.09 -3.49
C ALA A 46 -2.80 -3.84 -2.70
N LEU A 47 -1.51 -3.47 -2.78
CA LEU A 47 -0.99 -2.24 -2.17
C LEU A 47 -1.61 -0.99 -2.80
N ALA A 48 -1.71 -0.93 -4.12
CA ALA A 48 -2.37 0.18 -4.81
C ALA A 48 -3.84 0.32 -4.41
N ASN A 49 -4.57 -0.80 -4.27
CA ASN A 49 -5.96 -0.81 -3.83
C ASN A 49 -6.10 -0.35 -2.36
N ASN A 50 -5.19 -0.77 -1.49
CA ASN A 50 -5.17 -0.31 -0.10
C ASN A 50 -4.99 1.22 -0.04
N ASN A 51 -4.01 1.76 -0.77
CA ASN A 51 -3.78 3.20 -0.87
C ASN A 51 -4.99 3.94 -1.46
N ALA A 52 -5.66 3.36 -2.47
CA ALA A 52 -6.87 3.94 -3.04
C ALA A 52 -8.02 4.00 -2.02
N ARG A 53 -8.18 2.97 -1.18
CA ARG A 53 -9.17 2.97 -0.09
C ARG A 53 -8.87 4.03 0.97
N ILE A 54 -7.60 4.21 1.34
CA ILE A 54 -7.16 5.27 2.26
C ILE A 54 -7.45 6.64 1.65
N ALA A 55 -7.05 6.87 0.40
CA ALA A 55 -7.33 8.13 -0.29
C ALA A 55 -8.83 8.40 -0.42
N TRP A 56 -9.63 7.38 -0.74
CA TRP A 56 -11.08 7.49 -0.78
C TRP A 56 -11.65 7.82 0.58
N ALA A 57 -11.20 7.13 1.64
CA ALA A 57 -11.62 7.42 3.01
C ALA A 57 -11.27 8.86 3.40
N LEU A 58 -10.08 9.37 3.06
CA LEU A 58 -9.70 10.77 3.33
C LEU A 58 -10.57 11.77 2.57
N VAL A 59 -10.88 11.49 1.30
CA VAL A 59 -11.73 12.36 0.48
C VAL A 59 -13.19 12.33 0.95
N ASN A 60 -13.69 11.21 1.45
CA ASN A 60 -15.08 11.06 1.90
C ASN A 60 -15.25 11.34 3.40
N GLN A 61 -14.20 11.26 4.21
CA GLN A 61 -14.15 11.72 5.60
C GLN A 61 -13.80 13.22 5.64
N GLN A 62 -14.42 14.02 4.78
CA GLN A 62 -14.59 15.45 5.04
C GLN A 62 -15.50 15.59 6.28
N SER A 63 -14.96 15.27 7.46
CA SER A 63 -15.41 15.92 8.67
C SER A 63 -15.26 17.41 8.40
N VAL A 64 -16.39 18.12 8.43
CA VAL A 64 -16.40 19.58 8.47
C VAL A 64 -15.38 19.97 9.53
N TYR A 65 -14.40 20.78 9.15
CA TYR A 65 -13.52 21.43 10.10
C TYR A 65 -14.39 22.39 10.91
N GLU A 66 -14.99 21.89 11.99
CA GLU A 66 -15.62 22.71 13.02
C GLU A 66 -14.49 23.34 13.81
N ALA A 67 -14.07 24.53 13.36
CA ALA A 67 -13.37 25.47 14.21
C ALA A 67 -14.34 25.86 15.33
N ARG A 68 -14.26 25.16 16.46
CA ARG A 68 -14.80 25.66 17.72
C ARG A 68 -13.74 26.47 18.45
#